data_AF-K4KLV9-F1
#
_entry.id   AF-K4KLV9-F1
#
_cell.length_a   1.000
_cell.length_b   1.000
_cell.length_c   1.000
_cell.angle_alpha   90.00
_cell.angle_beta   90.00
_cell.angle_gamma   90.00
#
_symmetry.space_group_name_H-M   'P 1'
#
loop_
_entity.id
_entity.type
_entity.pdbx_description
1 polymer ?
#
loop_
_entity_poly.entity_id
_entity_poly.type
_entity_poly.pdbx_seq_one_letter_code
_entity_poly.pdbx_strand_id
1 'polypeptide(L)'
;MKTVSLLLLWLASAACLAAGYDPSRAGFDVWLNDYKVQHNHTFRALMPGERLKMRAQADVTARLDGAPVAPVEQTWQIAAPAAGSFQQWALQHTKSGASVTVVIFGLVPATEIKDGKLNGYRIGNYPPPHKGLASYQAPKGYIALTPETEKLRVSPHFLLGEFKCKQAGGYPKYLVLRPRLLEKLELLLEELNGRGIHAPGFVIMSGYRTPHYNRSIGNVGASRHLYGGAADIYVDADRNGSMDDLNKDGKANIEDARLLYNIADTYVKRTGATELTGGVGLYDKNAFHGPFVHIDVRGSKARWGD
;
A
#
# COMPACT_ATOMS: atom_id res chain seq x y z
N MET A 1 69.00 27.81 13.26
CA MET A 1 67.68 27.35 13.72
C MET A 1 66.78 27.21 12.50
N LYS A 2 66.53 25.98 12.04
CA LYS A 2 65.71 25.71 10.84
C LYS A 2 64.28 25.45 11.29
N THR A 3 63.37 26.35 10.92
CA THR A 3 61.93 26.27 11.18
C THR A 3 61.32 25.20 10.28
N VAL A 4 60.80 24.13 10.89
CA VAL A 4 60.00 23.11 10.21
C VAL A 4 58.57 23.64 10.12
N SER A 5 58.09 23.93 8.91
CA SER A 5 56.67 24.21 8.65
C SER A 5 55.92 22.89 8.55
N LEU A 6 55.02 22.65 9.49
CA LEU A 6 54.11 21.50 9.48
C LEU A 6 52.90 21.85 8.60
N LEU A 7 52.80 21.19 7.44
CA LEU A 7 51.66 21.31 6.53
C LEU A 7 50.49 20.47 7.10
N LEU A 8 49.48 21.11 7.69
CA LEU A 8 48.23 20.41 8.06
C LEU A 8 47.39 20.16 6.79
N LEU A 9 47.38 18.92 6.31
CA LEU A 9 46.35 18.46 5.37
C LEU A 9 45.02 18.36 6.11
N TRP A 10 44.08 19.24 5.76
CA TRP A 10 42.66 19.06 6.07
C TRP A 10 42.10 17.97 5.16
N LEU A 11 42.02 16.73 5.67
CA LEU A 11 41.15 15.71 5.11
C LEU A 11 39.70 16.11 5.40
N ALA A 12 39.06 16.76 4.43
CA ALA A 12 37.61 16.92 4.43
C ALA A 12 36.97 15.55 4.21
N SER A 13 36.74 14.81 5.27
CA SER A 13 35.83 13.67 5.26
C SER A 13 34.42 14.20 5.01
N ALA A 14 33.98 14.15 3.76
CA ALA A 14 32.58 14.27 3.41
C ALA A 14 31.85 13.07 4.01
N ALA A 15 31.30 13.26 5.21
CA ALA A 15 30.30 12.35 5.74
C ALA A 15 29.08 12.44 4.81
N CYS A 16 28.96 11.47 3.90
CA CYS A 16 27.66 11.17 3.30
C CYS A 16 26.78 10.72 4.47
N LEU A 17 26.00 11.64 5.03
CA LEU A 17 24.85 11.27 5.86
C LEU A 17 24.01 10.36 4.97
N ALA A 18 23.92 9.07 5.33
CA ALA A 18 22.92 8.19 4.76
C ALA A 18 21.59 8.91 4.92
N ALA A 19 20.96 9.31 3.81
CA ALA A 19 19.66 9.95 3.85
C ALA A 19 18.74 9.01 4.64
N GLY A 20 18.24 9.47 5.78
CA GLY A 20 17.34 8.69 6.62
C GLY A 20 16.09 8.28 5.84
N TYR A 21 15.46 7.18 6.25
CA TYR A 21 14.15 6.79 5.72
C TYR A 21 13.16 7.94 5.88
N ASP A 22 12.53 8.36 4.78
CA ASP A 22 11.46 9.37 4.79
C ASP A 22 10.10 8.67 4.85
N PRO A 23 9.35 8.73 5.97
CA PRO A 23 8.03 8.13 6.05
C PRO A 23 7.00 8.84 5.18
N SER A 24 7.30 10.03 4.62
CA SER A 24 6.40 10.78 3.74
C SER A 24 5.02 11.03 4.38
N ARG A 25 5.03 11.36 5.68
CA ARG A 25 3.82 11.72 6.44
C ARG A 25 3.16 12.97 5.86
N ALA A 26 1.84 13.07 6.01
CA ALA A 26 1.11 14.28 5.62
C ALA A 26 1.64 15.49 6.42
N GLY A 27 2.05 16.55 5.73
CA GLY A 27 2.61 17.75 6.37
C GLY A 27 1.58 18.67 7.03
N PHE A 28 0.29 18.33 6.91
CA PHE A 28 -0.84 19.01 7.53
C PHE A 28 -2.04 18.06 7.57
N ASP A 29 -2.98 18.40 8.43
CA ASP A 29 -4.13 17.55 8.72
C ASP A 29 -5.19 17.62 7.61
N VAL A 30 -5.45 16.48 6.96
CA VAL A 30 -6.45 16.30 5.89
C VAL A 30 -7.38 15.15 6.24
N TRP A 31 -8.69 15.34 6.01
CA TRP A 31 -9.71 14.32 6.14
C TRP A 31 -10.40 14.07 4.81
N LEU A 32 -10.61 12.78 4.52
CA LEU A 32 -11.38 12.28 3.38
C LEU A 32 -12.59 11.54 3.94
N ASN A 33 -13.76 12.18 3.86
CA ASN A 33 -14.92 11.88 4.70
C ASN A 33 -14.48 11.89 6.18
N ASP A 34 -14.60 10.77 6.88
CA ASP A 34 -14.21 10.62 8.29
C ASP A 34 -12.79 10.07 8.48
N TYR A 35 -12.07 9.77 7.39
CA TYR A 35 -10.72 9.21 7.48
C TYR A 35 -9.66 10.32 7.49
N LYS A 36 -8.84 10.35 8.54
CA LYS A 36 -7.65 11.21 8.61
C LYS A 36 -6.52 10.63 7.75
N VAL A 37 -6.01 11.42 6.81
CA VAL A 37 -4.89 11.05 5.95
C VAL A 37 -3.58 11.06 6.76
N GLN A 38 -2.86 9.94 6.75
CA GLN A 38 -1.59 9.79 7.48
C GLN A 38 -0.35 10.19 6.65
N HIS A 39 -0.43 10.03 5.33
CA HIS A 39 0.70 10.16 4.41
C HIS A 39 0.41 11.18 3.31
N ASN A 40 1.46 11.77 2.74
CA ASN A 40 1.35 12.77 1.67
C ASN A 40 0.81 12.20 0.34
N HIS A 41 0.71 10.88 0.21
CA HIS A 41 0.04 10.20 -0.91
C HIS A 41 -0.96 9.19 -0.36
N THR A 42 -2.16 9.17 -0.92
CA THR A 42 -3.18 8.16 -0.61
C THR A 42 -4.12 8.00 -1.79
N PHE A 43 -5.04 7.03 -1.71
CA PHE A 43 -6.07 6.86 -2.73
C PHE A 43 -7.46 6.64 -2.12
N ARG A 44 -8.48 6.93 -2.91
CA ARG A 44 -9.87 6.52 -2.67
C ARG A 44 -10.44 5.88 -3.92
N ALA A 45 -11.40 4.99 -3.73
CA ALA A 45 -12.14 4.39 -4.84
C ALA A 45 -13.62 4.54 -4.53
N LEU A 46 -14.37 5.04 -5.50
CA LEU A 46 -15.76 5.46 -5.34
C LEU A 46 -16.63 4.73 -6.36
N MET A 47 -17.80 4.26 -5.95
CA MET A 47 -18.81 3.77 -6.89
C MET A 47 -19.41 4.94 -7.70
N PRO A 48 -19.93 4.69 -8.91
CA PRO A 48 -20.67 5.71 -9.65
C PRO A 48 -21.79 6.33 -8.81
N GLY A 49 -21.87 7.66 -8.82
CA GLY A 49 -22.83 8.44 -8.03
C GLY A 49 -22.39 8.78 -6.60
N GLU A 50 -21.32 8.16 -6.08
CA GLU A 50 -20.74 8.55 -4.79
C GLU A 50 -20.03 9.91 -4.89
N ARG A 51 -19.82 10.55 -3.73
CA ARG A 51 -19.09 11.81 -3.60
C ARG A 51 -18.05 11.67 -2.50
N LEU A 52 -16.89 12.27 -2.70
CA LEU A 52 -15.84 12.36 -1.68
C LEU A 52 -15.83 13.77 -1.09
N LYS A 53 -16.01 13.85 0.22
CA LYS A 53 -15.83 15.08 0.99
C LYS A 53 -14.39 15.18 1.44
N MET A 54 -13.80 16.37 1.33
CA MET A 54 -12.47 16.66 1.83
C MET A 54 -12.48 17.89 2.73
N ARG A 55 -11.70 17.84 3.80
CA ARG A 55 -11.46 18.95 4.73
C ARG A 55 -9.98 19.00 5.06
N ALA A 56 -9.39 20.19 5.09
CA ALA A 56 -8.04 20.42 5.57
C ALA A 56 -8.08 21.37 6.77
N GLN A 57 -7.27 21.10 7.79
CA GLN A 57 -7.08 22.01 8.92
C GLN A 57 -5.79 22.83 8.69
N ALA A 58 -5.76 23.55 7.58
CA ALA A 58 -4.65 24.40 7.16
C ALA A 58 -5.08 25.34 6.02
N ASP A 59 -4.32 26.42 5.82
CA ASP A 59 -4.47 27.29 4.65
C ASP A 59 -3.88 26.61 3.42
N VAL A 60 -4.72 26.01 2.59
CA VAL A 60 -4.31 25.20 1.43
C VAL A 60 -4.92 25.72 0.14
N THR A 61 -4.19 25.53 -0.95
CA THR A 61 -4.78 25.53 -2.30
C THR A 61 -5.08 24.10 -2.72
N ALA A 62 -6.16 23.90 -3.48
CA ALA A 62 -6.56 22.59 -3.97
C ALA A 62 -6.67 22.59 -5.48
N ARG A 63 -6.20 21.52 -6.12
CA ARG A 63 -6.25 21.32 -7.57
C ARG A 63 -6.77 19.93 -7.90
N LEU A 64 -7.75 19.82 -8.77
CA LEU A 64 -8.25 18.58 -9.33
C LEU A 64 -7.74 18.47 -10.77
N ASP A 65 -6.95 17.45 -11.07
CA ASP A 65 -6.28 17.27 -12.37
C ASP A 65 -5.53 18.54 -12.83
N GLY A 66 -4.91 19.24 -11.87
CA GLY A 66 -4.19 20.49 -12.09
C GLY A 66 -5.06 21.76 -12.10
N ALA A 67 -6.38 21.64 -12.29
CA ALA A 67 -7.30 22.77 -12.28
C ALA A 67 -7.65 23.21 -10.85
N PRO A 68 -7.62 24.51 -10.52
CA PRO A 68 -7.94 24.98 -9.18
C PRO A 68 -9.39 24.68 -8.80
N VAL A 69 -9.62 24.22 -7.57
CA VAL A 69 -10.96 23.99 -7.02
C VAL A 69 -11.17 24.76 -5.72
N ALA A 70 -12.23 25.56 -5.67
CA ALA A 70 -12.59 26.35 -4.49
C ALA A 70 -13.37 25.51 -3.48
N PRO A 71 -13.15 25.70 -2.17
CA PRO A 71 -13.98 25.09 -1.14
C PRO A 71 -15.33 25.81 -1.02
N VAL A 72 -16.34 25.09 -0.53
CA VAL A 72 -17.59 25.62 0.00
C VAL A 72 -17.56 25.40 1.52
N GLU A 73 -17.66 26.47 2.31
CA GLU A 73 -17.62 26.41 3.78
C GLU A 73 -16.42 25.60 4.32
N GLN A 74 -15.21 25.87 3.80
CA GLN A 74 -13.95 25.16 4.14
C GLN A 74 -13.91 23.66 3.79
N THR A 75 -14.87 23.19 3.00
CA THR A 75 -14.90 21.81 2.54
C THR A 75 -14.92 21.76 1.03
N TRP A 76 -14.31 20.73 0.47
CA TRP A 76 -14.49 20.44 -0.94
C TRP A 76 -15.28 19.16 -1.09
N GLN A 77 -16.02 19.07 -2.19
CA GLN A 77 -16.75 17.88 -2.53
C GLN A 77 -16.63 17.63 -4.03
N ILE A 78 -16.24 16.41 -4.39
CA ILE A 78 -16.10 15.98 -5.77
C ILE A 78 -16.89 14.70 -6.00
N ALA A 79 -17.46 14.57 -7.18
CA ALA A 79 -18.14 13.35 -7.59
C ALA A 79 -17.12 12.24 -7.89
N ALA A 80 -17.57 10.99 -7.81
CA ALA A 80 -16.82 9.87 -8.35
C ALA A 80 -16.46 10.13 -9.82
N PRO A 81 -15.21 9.85 -10.24
CA PRO A 81 -14.84 9.82 -11.64
C PRO A 81 -15.69 8.80 -12.40
N ALA A 82 -15.66 8.88 -13.74
CA ALA A 82 -16.28 7.87 -14.58
C ALA A 82 -15.75 6.46 -14.25
N ALA A 83 -16.60 5.44 -14.44
CA ALA A 83 -16.23 4.06 -14.17
C ALA A 83 -14.96 3.66 -14.95
N GLY A 84 -13.95 3.19 -14.24
CA GLY A 84 -12.66 2.78 -14.81
C GLY A 84 -11.69 3.93 -15.09
N SER A 85 -12.04 5.17 -14.75
CA SER A 85 -11.12 6.32 -14.82
C SER A 85 -10.61 6.71 -13.43
N PHE A 86 -9.74 7.72 -13.38
CA PHE A 86 -9.23 8.30 -12.15
C PHE A 86 -9.10 9.81 -12.26
N GLN A 87 -8.95 10.47 -11.12
CA GLN A 87 -8.58 11.88 -11.00
C GLN A 87 -7.54 12.04 -9.88
N GLN A 88 -6.71 13.07 -9.97
CA GLN A 88 -5.74 13.43 -8.94
C GLN A 88 -6.13 14.72 -8.24
N TRP A 89 -6.29 14.62 -6.93
CA TRP A 89 -6.58 15.76 -6.08
C TRP A 89 -5.36 16.15 -5.26
N ALA A 90 -4.74 17.28 -5.58
CA ALA A 90 -3.58 17.81 -4.87
C ALA A 90 -4.00 18.96 -3.96
N LEU A 91 -3.56 18.90 -2.70
CA LEU A 91 -3.61 20.00 -1.74
C LEU A 91 -2.20 20.47 -1.49
N GLN A 92 -2.00 21.79 -1.46
CA GLN A 92 -0.71 22.38 -1.12
C GLN A 92 -0.89 23.42 -0.02
N HIS A 93 -0.17 23.25 1.08
CA HIS A 93 -0.11 24.22 2.16
C HIS A 93 0.56 25.50 1.68
N THR A 94 -0.13 26.64 1.82
CA THR A 94 0.27 27.93 1.25
C THR A 94 1.60 28.46 1.79
N LYS A 95 1.90 28.24 3.07
CA LYS A 95 3.16 28.70 3.70
C LYS A 95 4.34 27.72 3.58
N SER A 96 4.17 26.46 3.97
CA SER A 96 5.26 25.48 4.00
C SER A 96 5.53 24.83 2.63
N GLY A 97 4.60 24.92 1.68
CA GLY A 97 4.70 24.21 0.40
C GLY A 97 4.45 22.70 0.49
N ALA A 98 4.25 22.15 1.70
CA ALA A 98 3.92 20.74 1.91
C ALA A 98 2.67 20.36 1.12
N SER A 99 2.63 19.14 0.58
CA SER A 99 1.54 18.67 -0.27
C SER A 99 0.94 17.36 0.20
N VAL A 100 -0.33 17.15 -0.15
CA VAL A 100 -1.04 15.88 -0.03
C VAL A 100 -1.70 15.60 -1.38
N THR A 101 -1.46 14.42 -1.95
CA THR A 101 -2.05 13.96 -3.19
C THR A 101 -2.99 12.79 -2.92
N VAL A 102 -4.21 12.89 -3.42
CA VAL A 102 -5.23 11.84 -3.35
C VAL A 102 -5.56 11.38 -4.76
N VAL A 103 -5.26 10.13 -5.08
CA VAL A 103 -5.72 9.50 -6.33
C VAL A 103 -7.13 8.96 -6.10
N ILE A 104 -8.06 9.30 -6.98
CA ILE A 104 -9.47 8.93 -6.83
C ILE A 104 -9.84 8.09 -8.02
N PHE A 105 -10.19 6.83 -7.78
CA PHE A 105 -10.60 5.89 -8.82
C PHE A 105 -12.13 5.83 -8.90
N GLY A 106 -12.68 5.92 -10.11
CA GLY A 106 -14.05 5.51 -10.39
C GLY A 106 -14.10 3.99 -10.52
N LEU A 107 -14.81 3.33 -9.61
CA LEU A 107 -14.95 1.87 -9.62
C LEU A 107 -15.81 1.43 -10.81
N VAL A 108 -15.37 0.38 -11.50
CA VAL A 108 -16.22 -0.36 -12.44
C VAL A 108 -17.15 -1.26 -11.64
N PRO A 109 -18.48 -1.09 -11.73
CA PRO A 109 -19.44 -1.87 -10.94
C PRO A 109 -19.33 -3.38 -11.17
N ALA A 110 -19.47 -4.16 -10.10
CA ALA A 110 -19.50 -5.62 -10.19
C ALA A 110 -20.71 -6.16 -10.97
N THR A 111 -21.76 -5.35 -11.11
CA THR A 111 -22.94 -5.64 -11.94
C THR A 111 -22.62 -5.72 -13.44
N GLU A 112 -21.46 -5.22 -13.87
CA GLU A 112 -20.99 -5.37 -15.26
C GLU A 112 -20.34 -6.73 -15.53
N ILE A 113 -20.16 -7.57 -14.50
CA ILE A 113 -19.63 -8.92 -14.67
C ILE A 113 -20.65 -9.78 -15.43
N LYS A 114 -20.21 -10.33 -16.57
CA LYS A 114 -20.96 -11.29 -17.38
C LYS A 114 -20.15 -12.58 -17.51
N ASP A 115 -20.77 -13.72 -17.20
CA ASP A 115 -20.14 -15.04 -17.22
C ASP A 115 -18.79 -15.11 -16.47
N GLY A 116 -18.75 -14.45 -15.30
CA GLY A 116 -17.56 -14.39 -14.45
C GLY A 116 -16.42 -13.52 -15.00
N LYS A 117 -16.67 -12.68 -16.01
CA LYS A 117 -15.69 -11.77 -16.61
C LYS A 117 -16.14 -10.31 -16.51
N LEU A 118 -15.20 -9.42 -16.24
CA LEU A 118 -15.39 -7.97 -16.34
C LEU A 118 -14.56 -7.47 -17.52
N ASN A 119 -15.22 -6.97 -18.58
CA ASN A 119 -14.57 -6.56 -19.83
C ASN A 119 -13.54 -7.58 -20.35
N GLY A 120 -13.93 -8.86 -20.37
CA GLY A 120 -13.09 -9.98 -20.82
C GLY A 120 -12.09 -10.50 -19.78
N TYR A 121 -11.78 -9.74 -18.73
CA TYR A 121 -10.88 -10.18 -17.66
C TYR A 121 -11.59 -11.11 -16.68
N ARG A 122 -11.01 -12.30 -16.43
CA ARG A 122 -11.64 -13.34 -15.60
C ARG A 122 -11.57 -12.96 -14.11
N ILE A 123 -12.71 -12.64 -13.53
CA ILE A 123 -12.88 -12.48 -12.08
C ILE A 123 -13.23 -13.84 -11.45
N GLY A 124 -14.20 -14.55 -12.05
CA GLY A 124 -14.81 -15.74 -11.48
C GLY A 124 -15.77 -15.42 -10.33
N ASN A 125 -16.24 -16.46 -9.65
CA ASN A 125 -17.25 -16.30 -8.60
C ASN A 125 -16.62 -16.15 -7.22
N TYR A 126 -17.02 -15.11 -6.49
CA TYR A 126 -16.70 -14.97 -5.07
C TYR A 126 -17.42 -16.07 -4.27
N PRO A 127 -16.76 -16.67 -3.27
CA PRO A 127 -17.43 -17.59 -2.37
C PRO A 127 -18.42 -16.84 -1.47
N PRO A 128 -19.39 -17.55 -0.84
CA PRO A 128 -20.21 -16.97 0.21
C PRO A 128 -19.35 -16.34 1.31
N PRO A 129 -19.79 -15.25 1.96
CA PRO A 129 -19.02 -14.60 3.01
C PRO A 129 -18.64 -15.58 4.12
N HIS A 130 -17.34 -15.67 4.41
CA HIS A 130 -16.82 -16.58 5.43
C HIS A 130 -17.45 -16.27 6.79
N LYS A 131 -18.17 -17.25 7.36
CA LYS A 131 -18.89 -17.12 8.65
C LYS A 131 -19.86 -15.92 8.70
N GLY A 132 -20.40 -15.49 7.56
CA GLY A 132 -21.30 -14.33 7.49
C GLY A 132 -20.61 -12.98 7.76
N LEU A 133 -19.28 -12.94 7.84
CA LEU A 133 -18.54 -11.72 8.16
C LEU A 133 -18.60 -10.70 7.01
N ALA A 134 -18.95 -9.45 7.33
CA ALA A 134 -19.03 -8.36 6.36
C ALA A 134 -17.69 -8.12 5.62
N SER A 135 -16.56 -8.38 6.28
CA SER A 135 -15.22 -8.23 5.68
C SER A 135 -14.96 -9.19 4.52
N TYR A 136 -15.77 -10.24 4.36
CA TYR A 136 -15.73 -11.26 3.30
C TYR A 136 -16.88 -11.12 2.27
N GLN A 137 -17.61 -10.01 2.29
CA GLN A 137 -18.55 -9.72 1.21
C GLN A 137 -17.82 -9.49 -0.10
N ALA A 138 -18.42 -9.94 -1.19
CA ALA A 138 -17.94 -9.66 -2.54
C ALA A 138 -17.86 -8.13 -2.76
N PRO A 139 -16.83 -7.63 -3.45
CA PRO A 139 -16.68 -6.21 -3.72
C PRO A 139 -17.81 -5.70 -4.62
N LYS A 140 -18.26 -4.47 -4.37
CA LYS A 140 -19.30 -3.81 -5.19
C LYS A 140 -18.78 -3.31 -6.54
N GLY A 141 -17.46 -3.13 -6.67
CA GLY A 141 -16.80 -2.69 -7.88
C GLY A 141 -15.30 -2.86 -7.81
N TYR A 142 -14.62 -2.58 -8.92
CA TYR A 142 -13.20 -2.83 -9.12
C TYR A 142 -12.48 -1.60 -9.65
N ILE A 143 -11.23 -1.43 -9.23
CA ILE A 143 -10.31 -0.46 -9.83
C ILE A 143 -9.83 -1.07 -11.16
N ALA A 144 -10.01 -0.31 -12.25
CA ALA A 144 -9.44 -0.66 -13.54
C ALA A 144 -7.92 -0.40 -13.50
N LEU A 145 -7.16 -1.43 -13.85
CA LEU A 145 -5.72 -1.34 -14.03
C LEU A 145 -5.42 -1.29 -15.52
N THR A 146 -4.83 -0.20 -15.99
CA THR A 146 -4.33 0.06 -17.34
C THR A 146 -2.82 0.32 -17.29
N PRO A 147 -2.13 0.43 -18.45
CA PRO A 147 -0.70 0.82 -18.48
C PRO A 147 -0.42 2.18 -17.82
N GLU A 148 -1.41 3.06 -17.77
CA GLU A 148 -1.32 4.35 -17.10
C GLU A 148 -1.53 4.20 -15.59
N THR A 149 -2.65 3.60 -15.18
CA THR A 149 -2.99 3.54 -13.75
C THR A 149 -2.04 2.64 -12.96
N GLU A 150 -1.39 1.64 -13.60
CA GLU A 150 -0.46 0.75 -12.88
C GLU A 150 0.77 1.49 -12.33
N LYS A 151 1.09 2.65 -12.89
CA LYS A 151 2.22 3.51 -12.50
C LYS A 151 1.84 4.56 -11.46
N LEU A 152 0.57 4.61 -11.05
CA LEU A 152 0.11 5.58 -10.05
C LEU A 152 0.54 5.15 -8.66
N ARG A 153 1.16 6.08 -7.91
CA ARG A 153 1.35 5.95 -6.47
C ARG A 153 0.01 5.96 -5.77
N VAL A 154 -0.25 4.93 -4.98
CA VAL A 154 -1.45 4.78 -4.15
C VAL A 154 -1.17 5.05 -2.66
N SER A 155 0.11 5.07 -2.31
CA SER A 155 0.70 5.59 -1.07
C SER A 155 2.17 5.98 -1.37
N PRO A 156 2.93 6.55 -0.42
CA PRO A 156 4.29 7.04 -0.70
C PRO A 156 5.23 6.01 -1.36
N HIS A 157 5.23 4.78 -0.84
CA HIS A 157 6.18 3.74 -1.25
C HIS A 157 5.57 2.66 -2.15
N PHE A 158 4.29 2.80 -2.52
CA PHE A 158 3.60 1.77 -3.31
C PHE A 158 2.85 2.29 -4.54
N LEU A 159 2.99 1.56 -5.65
CA LEU A 159 2.28 1.74 -6.90
C LEU A 159 1.06 0.79 -6.98
N LEU A 160 0.00 1.22 -7.67
CA LEU A 160 -1.19 0.38 -7.87
C LEU A 160 -0.85 -0.96 -8.53
N GLY A 161 0.08 -0.96 -9.50
CA GLY A 161 0.49 -2.13 -10.26
C GLY A 161 1.14 -3.23 -9.44
N GLU A 162 1.73 -2.92 -8.28
CA GLU A 162 2.37 -3.90 -7.39
C GLU A 162 1.36 -4.84 -6.77
N PHE A 163 0.10 -4.42 -6.62
CA PHE A 163 -0.96 -5.24 -6.06
C PHE A 163 -1.75 -6.04 -7.11
N LYS A 164 -1.32 -6.04 -8.37
CA LYS A 164 -2.07 -6.70 -9.44
C LYS A 164 -2.13 -8.21 -9.27
N CYS A 165 -3.22 -8.80 -9.74
CA CYS A 165 -3.32 -10.25 -9.83
C CYS A 165 -2.35 -10.79 -10.89
N LYS A 166 -1.62 -11.85 -10.53
CA LYS A 166 -0.65 -12.53 -11.41
C LYS A 166 -1.28 -13.33 -12.55
N GLN A 167 -2.60 -13.38 -12.64
CA GLN A 167 -3.29 -13.98 -13.78
C GLN A 167 -2.80 -13.35 -15.09
N ALA A 168 -2.49 -14.21 -16.05
CA ALA A 168 -2.18 -13.81 -17.41
C ALA A 168 -3.38 -13.09 -18.07
N GLY A 169 -3.09 -12.26 -19.07
CA GLY A 169 -4.09 -11.49 -19.82
C GLY A 169 -3.67 -10.05 -20.05
N GLY A 170 -4.32 -9.41 -21.02
CA GLY A 170 -4.11 -8.01 -21.37
C GLY A 170 -4.84 -7.04 -20.45
N TYR A 171 -4.71 -5.76 -20.77
CA TYR A 171 -5.42 -4.66 -20.11
C TYR A 171 -6.80 -4.41 -20.74
N PRO A 172 -7.77 -3.84 -19.98
CA PRO A 172 -7.66 -3.56 -18.54
C PRO A 172 -7.70 -4.84 -17.70
N LYS A 173 -6.92 -4.86 -16.62
CA LYS A 173 -7.08 -5.81 -15.51
C LYS A 173 -7.93 -5.15 -14.43
N TYR A 174 -8.37 -5.91 -13.45
CA TYR A 174 -9.20 -5.40 -12.37
C TYR A 174 -8.72 -5.90 -11.02
N LEU A 175 -8.72 -5.01 -10.04
CA LEU A 175 -8.34 -5.33 -8.68
C LEU A 175 -9.20 -4.63 -7.63
N VAL A 176 -9.16 -5.20 -6.43
CA VAL A 176 -9.66 -4.55 -5.21
C VAL A 176 -8.44 -4.26 -4.35
N LEU A 177 -8.38 -3.07 -3.77
CA LEU A 177 -7.34 -2.68 -2.82
C LEU A 177 -7.98 -1.90 -1.67
N ARG A 178 -7.64 -2.24 -0.43
CA ARG A 178 -8.14 -1.55 0.76
C ARG A 178 -7.12 -0.52 1.22
N PRO A 179 -7.50 0.76 1.42
CA PRO A 179 -6.59 1.80 1.91
C PRO A 179 -5.87 1.43 3.21
N ARG A 180 -6.56 0.76 4.13
CA ARG A 180 -5.97 0.28 5.41
C ARG A 180 -4.82 -0.71 5.23
N LEU A 181 -4.79 -1.48 4.13
CA LEU A 181 -3.65 -2.34 3.85
C LEU A 181 -2.41 -1.49 3.58
N LEU A 182 -2.52 -0.47 2.72
CA LEU A 182 -1.41 0.44 2.43
C LEU A 182 -0.94 1.18 3.68
N GLU A 183 -1.88 1.72 4.47
CA GLU A 183 -1.55 2.37 5.74
C GLU A 183 -0.73 1.46 6.66
N LYS A 184 -1.14 0.19 6.78
CA LYS A 184 -0.38 -0.80 7.56
C LYS A 184 1.00 -1.06 6.99
N LEU A 185 1.16 -1.16 5.67
CA LEU A 185 2.46 -1.39 5.04
C LEU A 185 3.41 -0.21 5.23
N GLU A 186 2.95 1.02 5.02
CA GLU A 186 3.73 2.25 5.22
C GLU A 186 4.22 2.37 6.68
N LEU A 187 3.34 2.09 7.63
CA LEU A 187 3.67 2.11 9.05
C LEU A 187 4.63 0.99 9.47
N LEU A 188 4.60 -0.16 8.80
CA LEU A 188 5.57 -1.23 9.04
C LEU A 188 6.94 -0.90 8.46
N LEU A 189 7.01 -0.23 7.30
CA LEU A 189 8.28 0.30 6.78
C LEU A 189 8.88 1.31 7.76
N GLU A 190 8.08 2.24 8.28
CA GLU A 190 8.54 3.19 9.29
C GLU A 190 9.05 2.49 10.56
N GLU A 191 8.34 1.45 11.02
CA GLU A 191 8.76 0.67 12.19
C GLU A 191 10.08 -0.08 11.96
N LEU A 192 10.27 -0.70 10.80
CA LEU A 192 11.52 -1.41 10.45
C LEU A 192 12.69 -0.43 10.43
N ASN A 193 12.55 0.69 9.72
CA ASN A 193 13.61 1.68 9.62
C ASN A 193 13.89 2.36 10.96
N GLY A 194 12.87 2.60 11.78
CA GLY A 194 13.01 3.09 13.15
C GLY A 194 13.79 2.15 14.07
N ARG A 195 13.85 0.85 13.74
CA ARG A 195 14.67 -0.18 14.42
C ARG A 195 16.06 -0.36 13.81
N GLY A 196 16.43 0.45 12.81
CA GLY A 196 17.71 0.33 12.09
C GLY A 196 17.77 -0.84 11.10
N ILE A 197 16.61 -1.39 10.71
CA ILE A 197 16.49 -2.37 9.63
C ILE A 197 16.18 -1.57 8.36
N HIS A 198 17.14 -1.52 7.42
CA HIS A 198 16.98 -0.75 6.19
C HIS A 198 15.92 -1.39 5.31
N ALA A 199 14.78 -0.71 5.12
CA ALA A 199 13.68 -1.19 4.30
C ALA A 199 13.09 -0.01 3.51
N PRO A 200 13.62 0.34 2.32
CA PRO A 200 13.13 1.46 1.52
C PRO A 200 11.74 1.19 0.90
N GLY A 201 11.29 -0.07 0.93
CA GLY A 201 10.00 -0.52 0.44
C GLY A 201 9.85 -2.02 0.69
N PHE A 202 8.64 -2.56 0.44
CA PHE A 202 8.41 -3.99 0.39
C PHE A 202 8.26 -4.44 -1.05
N VAL A 203 8.81 -5.61 -1.38
CA VAL A 203 8.36 -6.31 -2.57
C VAL A 203 6.99 -6.91 -2.28
N ILE A 204 5.99 -6.53 -3.08
CA ILE A 204 4.66 -7.14 -3.04
C ILE A 204 4.69 -8.42 -3.88
N MET A 205 5.08 -9.53 -3.26
CA MET A 205 5.12 -10.82 -3.93
C MET A 205 3.71 -11.24 -4.41
N SER A 206 2.66 -10.93 -3.65
CA SER A 206 1.28 -11.16 -4.07
C SER A 206 0.32 -10.19 -3.40
N GLY A 207 -0.33 -9.34 -4.18
CA GLY A 207 -1.44 -8.48 -3.73
C GLY A 207 -2.81 -9.13 -3.97
N TYR A 208 -3.66 -8.46 -4.73
CA TYR A 208 -5.01 -8.94 -5.04
C TYR A 208 -5.02 -10.23 -5.88
N ARG A 209 -5.97 -11.13 -5.59
CA ARG A 209 -6.22 -12.33 -6.39
C ARG A 209 -7.68 -12.36 -6.83
N THR A 210 -7.93 -12.54 -8.12
CA THR A 210 -9.30 -12.85 -8.56
C THR A 210 -9.74 -14.19 -7.97
N PRO A 211 -11.03 -14.40 -7.70
CA PRO A 211 -11.53 -15.73 -7.31
C PRO A 211 -11.12 -16.85 -8.28
N HIS A 212 -11.09 -16.57 -9.59
CA HIS A 212 -10.60 -17.51 -10.61
C HIS A 212 -9.14 -17.89 -10.36
N TYR A 213 -8.24 -16.90 -10.29
CA TYR A 213 -6.81 -17.13 -10.12
C TYR A 213 -6.50 -17.80 -8.78
N ASN A 214 -7.17 -17.37 -7.69
CA ASN A 214 -6.96 -17.98 -6.38
C ASN A 214 -7.29 -19.47 -6.38
N ARG A 215 -8.39 -19.87 -7.03
CA ARG A 215 -8.74 -21.29 -7.19
C ARG A 215 -7.75 -22.04 -8.08
N SER A 216 -7.28 -21.43 -9.18
CA SER A 216 -6.36 -22.11 -10.12
C SER A 216 -5.00 -22.46 -9.49
N ILE A 217 -4.61 -21.77 -8.42
CA ILE A 217 -3.40 -22.07 -7.64
C ILE A 217 -3.69 -22.85 -6.34
N GLY A 218 -4.87 -23.46 -6.22
CA GLY A 218 -5.23 -24.33 -5.09
C GLY A 218 -5.51 -23.63 -3.76
N ASN A 219 -5.66 -22.30 -3.76
CA ASN A 219 -5.90 -21.55 -2.52
C ASN A 219 -7.38 -21.56 -2.08
N VAL A 220 -7.59 -21.43 -0.78
CA VAL A 220 -8.92 -21.44 -0.15
C VAL A 220 -9.74 -20.18 -0.45
N GLY A 221 -11.07 -20.31 -0.46
CA GLY A 221 -12.00 -19.21 -0.69
C GLY A 221 -12.05 -18.15 0.42
N ALA A 222 -11.61 -18.51 1.63
CA ALA A 222 -11.47 -17.57 2.76
C ALA A 222 -10.17 -16.75 2.72
N SER A 223 -9.42 -16.78 1.61
CA SER A 223 -8.20 -15.97 1.46
C SER A 223 -8.52 -14.48 1.44
N ARG A 224 -7.75 -13.68 2.19
CA ARG A 224 -7.93 -12.22 2.27
C ARG A 224 -7.47 -11.49 1.01
N HIS A 225 -6.68 -12.12 0.15
CA HIS A 225 -6.26 -11.57 -1.15
C HIS A 225 -7.45 -11.31 -2.09
N LEU A 226 -8.54 -12.08 -1.98
CA LEU A 226 -9.75 -11.88 -2.80
C LEU A 226 -10.43 -10.54 -2.54
N TYR A 227 -10.20 -9.95 -1.37
CA TYR A 227 -10.94 -8.78 -0.89
C TYR A 227 -10.06 -7.53 -0.80
N GLY A 228 -8.89 -7.56 -1.46
CA GLY A 228 -7.95 -6.44 -1.56
C GLY A 228 -7.29 -6.01 -0.25
N GLY A 229 -7.41 -6.85 0.79
CA GLY A 229 -6.97 -6.51 2.15
C GLY A 229 -5.77 -7.30 2.62
N ALA A 230 -5.02 -7.95 1.72
CA ALA A 230 -3.84 -8.74 2.06
C ALA A 230 -2.72 -8.55 1.05
N ALA A 231 -1.49 -8.71 1.52
CA ALA A 231 -0.27 -8.76 0.73
C ALA A 231 0.68 -9.82 1.31
N ASP A 232 1.35 -10.55 0.42
CA ASP A 232 2.52 -11.35 0.75
C ASP A 232 3.75 -10.50 0.43
N ILE A 233 4.60 -10.25 1.43
CA ILE A 233 5.66 -9.24 1.37
C ILE A 233 7.02 -9.76 1.87
N TYR A 234 8.09 -9.14 1.37
CA TYR A 234 9.45 -9.27 1.92
C TYR A 234 10.24 -7.97 1.64
N VAL A 235 11.38 -7.81 2.31
CA VAL A 235 12.31 -6.70 2.09
C VAL A 235 13.43 -7.19 1.17
N ASP A 236 13.72 -6.43 0.12
CA ASP A 236 14.74 -6.70 -0.91
C ASP A 236 15.33 -5.34 -1.34
N ALA A 237 16.13 -4.76 -0.45
CA ALA A 237 16.68 -3.43 -0.62
C ALA A 237 17.79 -3.40 -1.68
N ASP A 238 18.54 -4.50 -1.83
CA ASP A 238 19.58 -4.64 -2.85
C ASP A 238 19.05 -5.04 -4.24
N ARG A 239 17.76 -5.41 -4.31
CA ARG A 239 17.03 -5.76 -5.54
C ARG A 239 17.57 -7.02 -6.22
N ASN A 240 18.06 -7.98 -5.45
CA ASN A 240 18.54 -9.26 -5.96
C ASN A 240 17.40 -10.27 -6.21
N GLY A 241 16.16 -9.94 -5.84
CA GLY A 241 14.98 -10.79 -6.03
C GLY A 241 14.72 -11.77 -4.88
N SER A 242 15.49 -11.71 -3.80
CA SER A 242 15.35 -12.50 -2.58
C SER A 242 15.14 -11.60 -1.38
N MET A 243 14.64 -12.18 -0.29
CA MET A 243 14.60 -11.50 1.00
C MET A 243 16.02 -11.17 1.48
N ASP A 244 16.20 -9.98 2.02
CA ASP A 244 17.45 -9.55 2.68
C ASP A 244 17.67 -10.29 4.01
N ASP A 245 18.94 -10.38 4.42
CA ASP A 245 19.36 -10.77 5.77
C ASP A 245 19.04 -9.64 6.77
N LEU A 246 17.82 -9.66 7.30
CA LEU A 246 17.30 -8.65 8.21
C LEU A 246 17.86 -8.81 9.63
N ASN A 247 18.19 -10.04 10.04
CA ASN A 247 18.71 -10.32 11.37
C ASN A 247 20.25 -10.18 11.47
N LYS A 248 20.94 -10.03 10.33
CA LYS A 248 22.39 -9.84 10.18
C LYS A 248 23.21 -11.07 10.61
N ASP A 249 22.68 -12.28 10.41
CA ASP A 249 23.35 -13.54 10.72
C ASP A 249 24.20 -14.10 9.55
N GLY A 250 24.20 -13.40 8.41
CA GLY A 250 24.88 -13.77 7.17
C GLY A 250 24.08 -14.69 6.25
N LYS A 251 22.80 -14.96 6.53
CA LYS A 251 21.98 -15.90 5.76
C LYS A 251 20.57 -15.36 5.53
N ALA A 252 20.22 -15.11 4.27
CA ALA A 252 18.82 -14.87 3.87
C ALA A 252 17.95 -16.14 4.01
N ASN A 253 17.16 -16.24 5.08
CA ASN A 253 16.38 -17.43 5.43
C ASN A 253 15.09 -17.11 6.21
N ILE A 254 14.39 -18.16 6.70
CA ILE A 254 13.11 -18.00 7.41
C ILE A 254 13.21 -17.12 8.65
N GLU A 255 14.36 -17.04 9.31
CA GLU A 255 14.56 -16.20 10.49
C GLU A 255 14.46 -14.70 10.19
N ASP A 256 14.76 -14.28 8.95
CA ASP A 256 14.52 -12.91 8.49
C ASP A 256 13.03 -12.62 8.36
N ALA A 257 12.29 -13.56 7.76
CA ALA A 257 10.84 -13.49 7.69
C ALA A 257 10.21 -13.56 9.09
N ARG A 258 10.79 -14.31 10.03
CA ARG A 258 10.35 -14.38 11.42
C ARG A 258 10.54 -13.04 12.14
N LEU A 259 11.64 -12.34 11.89
CA LEU A 259 11.85 -10.99 12.40
C LEU A 259 10.76 -10.03 11.91
N LEU A 260 10.47 -10.02 10.60
CA LEU A 260 9.38 -9.23 10.02
C LEU A 260 8.00 -9.63 10.57
N TYR A 261 7.74 -10.92 10.71
CA TYR A 261 6.51 -11.47 11.29
C TYR A 261 6.30 -10.96 12.73
N ASN A 262 7.33 -11.02 13.57
CA ASN A 262 7.25 -10.59 14.97
C ASN A 262 6.98 -9.08 15.09
N ILE A 263 7.62 -8.28 14.24
CA ILE A 263 7.36 -6.84 14.16
C ILE A 263 5.91 -6.61 13.75
N ALA A 264 5.41 -7.30 12.72
CA ALA A 264 4.03 -7.16 12.25
C ALA A 264 2.97 -7.67 13.26
N ASP A 265 3.21 -8.76 13.99
CA ASP A 265 2.28 -9.28 15.00
C ASP A 265 2.11 -8.30 16.16
N THR A 266 3.23 -7.76 16.64
CA THR A 266 3.25 -6.91 17.84
C THR A 266 2.87 -5.47 17.55
N TYR A 267 2.96 -5.02 16.30
CA TYR A 267 2.72 -3.63 15.88
C TYR A 267 1.40 -3.08 16.42
N VAL A 268 0.27 -3.72 16.06
CA VAL A 268 -1.08 -3.22 16.41
C VAL A 268 -1.28 -3.13 17.92
N LYS A 269 -0.81 -4.13 18.68
CA LYS A 269 -0.92 -4.13 20.14
C LYS A 269 -0.10 -3.00 20.76
N ARG A 270 1.11 -2.76 20.24
CA ARG A 270 2.02 -1.74 20.76
C ARG A 270 1.57 -0.32 20.43
N THR A 271 0.99 -0.10 19.25
CA THR A 271 0.59 1.25 18.78
C THR A 271 -0.86 1.60 19.06
N GLY A 272 -1.71 0.62 19.39
CA GLY A 272 -3.15 0.83 19.56
C GLY A 272 -3.90 1.02 18.24
N ALA A 273 -3.28 0.76 17.08
CA ALA A 273 -3.86 0.90 15.73
C ALA A 273 -4.88 -0.21 15.41
N THR A 274 -5.94 -0.30 16.22
CA THR A 274 -6.94 -1.39 16.17
C THR A 274 -7.64 -1.53 14.83
N GLU A 275 -7.76 -0.46 14.05
CA GLU A 275 -8.30 -0.43 12.69
C GLU A 275 -7.45 -1.22 11.68
N LEU A 276 -6.18 -1.46 11.98
CA LEU A 276 -5.23 -2.23 11.17
C LEU A 276 -5.11 -3.70 11.61
N THR A 277 -5.96 -4.13 12.54
CA THR A 277 -6.00 -5.52 13.01
C THR A 277 -6.21 -6.48 11.84
N GLY A 278 -5.39 -7.53 11.80
CA GLY A 278 -5.57 -8.61 10.83
C GLY A 278 -4.62 -9.79 11.04
N GLY A 279 -4.55 -10.65 10.04
CA GLY A 279 -3.69 -11.82 9.98
C GLY A 279 -2.22 -11.48 9.71
N VAL A 280 -1.33 -12.31 10.25
CA VAL A 280 0.10 -12.33 9.93
C VAL A 280 0.49 -13.80 9.80
N GLY A 281 1.16 -14.18 8.72
CA GLY A 281 1.56 -15.56 8.45
C GLY A 281 3.00 -15.64 8.02
N LEU A 282 3.75 -16.61 8.56
CA LEU A 282 5.13 -16.87 8.20
C LEU A 282 5.22 -17.97 7.15
N TYR A 283 6.04 -17.77 6.11
CA TYR A 283 6.24 -18.74 5.04
C TYR A 283 7.73 -18.92 4.75
N ASP A 284 8.17 -20.17 4.74
CA ASP A 284 9.53 -20.54 4.33
C ASP A 284 9.69 -20.47 2.80
N LYS A 285 10.93 -20.49 2.35
CA LYS A 285 11.28 -20.64 0.94
C LYS A 285 10.83 -21.98 0.37
N ASN A 286 10.61 -22.01 -0.92
CA ASN A 286 10.46 -23.23 -1.69
C ASN A 286 11.13 -23.09 -3.06
N ALA A 287 10.85 -24.00 -3.99
CA ALA A 287 11.42 -23.97 -5.34
C ALA A 287 11.03 -22.74 -6.18
N PHE A 288 10.02 -21.96 -5.78
CA PHE A 288 9.46 -20.85 -6.55
C PHE A 288 9.70 -19.48 -5.93
N HIS A 289 9.96 -19.39 -4.63
CA HIS A 289 10.16 -18.12 -3.93
C HIS A 289 11.02 -18.28 -2.67
N GLY A 290 11.63 -17.18 -2.24
CA GLY A 290 12.28 -17.05 -0.93
C GLY A 290 11.28 -16.99 0.24
N PRO A 291 11.77 -16.82 1.48
CA PRO A 291 10.90 -16.64 2.64
C PRO A 291 10.14 -15.32 2.53
N PHE A 292 8.92 -15.27 3.08
CA PHE A 292 8.09 -14.07 3.05
C PHE A 292 7.08 -14.04 4.21
N VAL A 293 6.45 -12.88 4.40
CA VAL A 293 5.40 -12.69 5.41
C VAL A 293 4.08 -12.31 4.74
N HIS A 294 3.03 -13.04 5.07
CA HIS A 294 1.66 -12.64 4.76
C HIS A 294 1.18 -11.61 5.77
N ILE A 295 0.54 -10.54 5.30
CA ILE A 295 -0.12 -9.53 6.15
C ILE A 295 -1.48 -9.19 5.58
N ASP A 296 -2.48 -9.05 6.46
CA ASP A 296 -3.78 -8.53 6.07
C ASP A 296 -4.41 -7.60 7.13
N VAL A 297 -5.56 -7.02 6.77
CA VAL A 297 -6.42 -6.15 7.59
C VAL A 297 -7.84 -6.72 7.73
N ARG A 298 -7.96 -8.02 8.05
CA ARG A 298 -9.26 -8.72 8.15
C ARG A 298 -10.15 -8.29 9.32
N GLY A 299 -9.64 -7.49 10.26
CA GLY A 299 -10.34 -7.00 11.44
C GLY A 299 -10.26 -7.92 12.66
N SER A 300 -9.55 -9.05 12.57
CA SER A 300 -9.35 -9.99 13.68
C SER A 300 -7.94 -10.58 13.64
N LYS A 301 -7.36 -10.91 14.81
CA LYS A 301 -6.06 -11.58 14.90
C LYS A 301 -6.15 -13.00 14.31
N ALA A 302 -5.15 -13.38 13.52
CA ALA A 302 -4.95 -14.74 13.01
C ALA A 302 -3.44 -14.94 12.75
N ARG A 303 -2.86 -16.05 13.24
CA ARG A 303 -1.43 -16.35 13.15
C ARG A 303 -1.22 -17.78 12.68
N TRP A 304 -0.23 -17.99 11.84
CA TRP A 304 0.13 -19.31 11.31
C TRP A 304 1.55 -19.31 10.77
N GLY A 305 2.14 -20.51 10.67
CA GLY A 305 3.49 -20.73 10.14
C GLY A 305 4.62 -20.35 11.10
N ASP A 306 4.31 -19.82 12.28
CA ASP A 306 5.24 -19.57 13.39
C ASP A 306 5.70 -20.88 14.03
#